data_AF-A0A3C0NXA1-F1
#
_entry.id   AF-A0A3C0NXA1-F1
#
_cell.length_a   1.000
_cell.length_b   1.000
_cell.length_c   1.000
_cell.angle_alpha   90.00
_cell.angle_beta   90.00
_cell.angle_gamma   90.00
#
_symmetry.space_group_name_H-M   'P 1'
#
loop_
_entity.id
_entity.type
_entity.pdbx_description
1 polymer ?
#
loop_
_entity_poly.entity_id
_entity_poly.type
_entity_poly.pdbx_seq_one_letter_code
_entity_poly.pdbx_strand_id
1 'polypeptide(L)'
;QWGNALSNLIVGNATSEHLTRLFAHKNVLVQISLPLGMGTPDKDSVLYITPLGEQVSPITATYISPASKSDASGLGKTFYYSAPAESLRVGMRVNAIPKGTDASKSSGVIIPNSAVVWHDGKSWIYQKQKNDLFTRIPIKTDTEVGDGWFNQDLSPQFEIVTSGAQLLLSEEFKYLIKNENED
;
A
#
# COMPACT_ATOMS: atom_id res chain seq x y z
N GLN A 1 -11.30 19.33 -1.97
CA GLN A 1 -11.73 20.48 -2.77
C GLN A 1 -10.89 20.46 -4.05
N TRP A 2 -11.53 20.33 -5.21
CA TRP A 2 -10.92 19.92 -6.49
C TRP A 2 -10.45 21.08 -7.38
N GLY A 3 -10.37 22.30 -6.80
CA GLY A 3 -10.39 23.58 -7.50
C GLY A 3 -9.51 23.67 -8.74
N ASN A 4 -8.18 23.63 -8.59
CA ASN A 4 -7.31 24.05 -9.69
C ASN A 4 -7.08 22.97 -10.76
N ALA A 5 -7.07 21.68 -10.38
CA ALA A 5 -6.88 20.58 -11.35
C ALA A 5 -8.08 20.43 -12.29
N LEU A 6 -9.31 20.54 -11.76
CA LEU A 6 -10.52 20.47 -12.57
C LEU A 6 -10.73 21.74 -13.40
N SER A 7 -10.39 22.92 -12.85
CA SER A 7 -10.51 24.20 -13.55
C SER A 7 -9.64 24.25 -14.81
N ASN A 8 -8.40 23.79 -14.72
CA ASN A 8 -7.48 23.78 -15.87
C ASN A 8 -7.92 22.83 -16.99
N LEU A 9 -8.72 21.80 -16.67
CA LEU A 9 -9.27 20.86 -17.66
C LEU A 9 -10.53 21.39 -18.35
N ILE A 10 -11.27 22.33 -17.73
CA ILE A 10 -12.51 22.91 -18.28
C ILE A 10 -12.21 24.12 -19.17
N VAL A 11 -11.21 24.93 -18.82
CA VAL A 11 -10.89 26.19 -19.54
C VAL A 11 -10.21 25.94 -20.89
N GLY A 12 -9.65 24.76 -21.11
CA GLY A 12 -8.91 24.40 -22.32
C GLY A 12 -9.75 23.94 -23.52
N ASN A 13 -11.01 24.38 -23.70
CA ASN A 13 -11.89 24.23 -24.89
C ASN A 13 -11.94 22.88 -25.64
N ALA A 14 -11.39 21.82 -25.05
CA ALA A 14 -11.54 20.45 -25.41
C ALA A 14 -11.89 19.78 -24.08
N THR A 15 -13.17 19.53 -23.84
CA THR A 15 -13.59 18.53 -22.86
C THR A 15 -12.90 17.24 -23.29
N SER A 16 -11.72 17.01 -22.73
CA SER A 16 -10.90 15.84 -23.04
C SER A 16 -11.78 14.63 -22.79
N GLU A 17 -11.73 13.63 -23.67
CA GLU A 17 -12.61 12.46 -23.58
C GLU A 17 -12.61 11.85 -22.15
N HIS A 18 -11.46 11.93 -21.48
CA HIS A 18 -11.27 11.58 -20.07
C HIS A 18 -12.21 12.32 -19.10
N LEU A 19 -12.35 13.65 -19.22
CA LEU A 19 -13.22 14.44 -18.35
C LEU A 19 -14.70 14.10 -18.56
N THR A 20 -15.11 13.92 -19.82
CA THR A 20 -16.47 13.50 -20.17
C THR A 20 -16.81 12.13 -19.59
N ARG A 21 -15.85 11.19 -19.62
CA ARG A 21 -16.01 9.85 -19.02
C ARG A 21 -16.10 9.89 -17.50
N LEU A 22 -15.40 10.82 -16.84
CA LEU A 22 -15.52 11.04 -15.40
C LEU A 22 -16.91 11.59 -15.03
N PHE A 23 -17.41 12.60 -15.75
CA PHE A 23 -18.76 13.14 -15.52
C PHE A 23 -19.87 12.14 -15.82
N ALA A 24 -19.67 11.26 -16.80
CA ALA A 24 -20.60 10.19 -17.13
C ALA A 24 -20.49 8.96 -16.21
N HIS A 25 -19.68 9.02 -15.14
CA HIS A 25 -19.38 7.89 -14.25
C HIS A 25 -18.85 6.63 -14.96
N LYS A 26 -18.34 6.76 -16.19
CA LYS A 26 -17.70 5.67 -16.93
C LYS A 26 -16.29 5.39 -16.40
N ASN A 27 -15.64 6.44 -15.89
CA ASN A 27 -14.35 6.36 -15.23
C ASN A 27 -14.46 6.91 -13.80
N VAL A 28 -13.54 6.48 -12.94
CA VAL A 28 -13.32 7.01 -11.59
C VAL A 28 -11.92 7.59 -11.46
N LEU A 29 -11.75 8.49 -10.48
CA LEU A 29 -10.42 8.94 -10.05
C LEU A 29 -9.89 8.03 -8.96
N VAL A 30 -8.63 7.64 -9.12
CA VAL A 30 -7.89 6.82 -8.17
C VAL A 30 -6.71 7.64 -7.68
N GLN A 31 -6.58 7.79 -6.36
CA GLN A 31 -5.44 8.46 -5.75
C GLN A 31 -4.35 7.43 -5.48
N ILE A 32 -3.17 7.61 -6.06
CA ILE A 32 -2.02 6.71 -5.93
C ILE A 32 -0.90 7.46 -5.21
N SER A 33 -0.30 6.83 -4.19
CA SER A 33 0.94 7.30 -3.57
C SER A 33 2.14 6.60 -4.21
N LEU A 34 3.15 7.38 -4.57
CA LEU A 34 4.42 6.86 -5.10
C LEU A 34 5.52 6.97 -4.04
N PRO A 35 6.37 5.92 -3.90
CA PRO A 35 7.53 5.93 -3.02
C PRO A 35 8.42 7.18 -3.14
N LEU A 36 9.04 7.55 -2.02
CA LEU A 36 10.03 8.62 -1.96
C LEU A 36 11.22 8.28 -2.86
N GLY A 37 11.47 9.10 -3.89
CA GLY A 37 12.51 8.88 -4.89
C GLY A 37 11.97 8.67 -6.30
N MET A 38 10.67 8.34 -6.46
CA MET A 38 10.03 8.39 -7.77
C MET A 38 9.76 9.85 -8.16
N GLY A 39 10.06 10.18 -9.42
CA GLY A 39 9.76 11.49 -10.01
C GLY A 39 8.26 11.73 -10.19
N THR A 40 7.91 12.94 -10.64
CA THR A 40 6.53 13.22 -11.07
C THR A 40 6.23 12.42 -12.35
N PRO A 41 5.08 11.72 -12.44
CA PRO A 41 4.70 11.02 -13.66
C PRO A 41 4.54 11.96 -14.85
N ASP A 42 4.95 11.49 -16.03
CA ASP A 42 4.66 12.15 -17.31
C ASP A 42 3.17 12.07 -17.65
N LYS A 43 2.69 13.00 -18.51
CA LYS A 43 1.28 13.17 -18.87
C LYS A 43 0.57 11.88 -19.30
N ASP A 44 1.29 10.97 -19.97
CA ASP A 44 0.74 9.74 -20.51
C ASP A 44 1.19 8.48 -19.73
N SER A 45 1.66 8.68 -18.49
CA SER A 45 2.05 7.57 -17.62
C SER A 45 0.87 6.66 -17.32
N VAL A 46 1.11 5.36 -17.40
CA VAL A 46 0.11 4.32 -17.16
C VAL A 46 0.56 3.42 -16.02
N LEU A 47 -0.38 3.14 -15.11
CA LEU A 47 -0.25 2.12 -14.09
C LEU A 47 -1.25 0.99 -14.35
N TYR A 48 -0.89 -0.21 -13.91
CA TYR A 48 -1.84 -1.28 -13.66
C TYR A 48 -2.28 -1.22 -12.21
N ILE A 49 -3.59 -1.20 -11.97
CA ILE A 49 -4.16 -1.21 -10.63
C ILE A 49 -5.04 -2.43 -10.41
N THR A 50 -5.02 -2.96 -9.19
CA THR A 50 -5.86 -4.07 -8.77
C THR A 50 -6.48 -3.75 -7.41
N PRO A 51 -7.81 -3.84 -7.24
CA PRO A 51 -8.45 -3.71 -5.93
C PRO A 51 -7.88 -4.70 -4.92
N LEU A 52 -7.61 -4.24 -3.70
CA LEU A 52 -7.20 -5.12 -2.61
C LEU A 52 -8.35 -6.06 -2.23
N GLY A 53 -8.04 -7.35 -2.09
CA GLY A 53 -9.00 -8.39 -1.69
C GLY A 53 -9.82 -9.01 -2.84
N GLU A 54 -9.68 -8.52 -4.07
CA GLU A 54 -10.34 -9.09 -5.25
C GLU A 54 -9.32 -9.62 -6.26
N GLN A 55 -9.55 -10.83 -6.77
CA GLN A 55 -8.80 -11.39 -7.89
C GLN A 55 -9.45 -10.97 -9.20
N VAL A 56 -9.20 -9.73 -9.62
CA VAL A 56 -9.60 -9.22 -10.94
C VAL A 56 -8.38 -8.97 -11.82
N SER A 57 -8.58 -9.02 -13.12
CA SER A 57 -7.55 -8.64 -14.09
C SER A 57 -7.07 -7.20 -13.82
N PRO A 58 -5.76 -6.93 -13.94
CA PRO A 58 -5.24 -5.58 -13.71
C PRO A 58 -5.93 -4.54 -14.60
N ILE A 59 -6.36 -3.45 -13.97
CA ILE A 59 -7.09 -2.36 -14.60
C ILE A 59 -6.07 -1.31 -15.05
N THR A 60 -6.21 -0.81 -16.27
CA THR A 60 -5.34 0.26 -16.78
C THR A 60 -5.79 1.60 -16.20
N ALA A 61 -4.85 2.33 -15.59
CA ALA A 61 -5.07 3.65 -15.02
C ALA A 61 -4.11 4.67 -15.65
N THR A 62 -4.64 5.79 -16.15
CA THR A 62 -3.86 6.82 -16.85
C THR A 62 -3.69 8.05 -15.96
N TYR A 63 -2.49 8.59 -15.90
CA TYR A 63 -2.17 9.78 -15.09
C TYR A 63 -3.01 11.00 -15.50
N ILE A 64 -3.42 11.80 -14.52
CA ILE A 64 -4.19 13.03 -14.72
C ILE A 64 -3.44 14.24 -14.15
N SER A 65 -3.07 14.19 -12.86
CA SER A 65 -2.48 15.34 -12.17
C SER A 65 -1.86 14.96 -10.82
N PRO A 66 -1.06 15.84 -10.20
CA PRO A 66 -0.73 15.73 -8.78
C PRO A 66 -1.99 15.77 -7.92
N ALA A 67 -2.01 14.98 -6.85
CA ALA A 67 -3.14 14.96 -5.94
C ALA A 67 -3.15 16.20 -5.05
N SER A 68 -4.34 16.73 -4.80
CA SER A 68 -4.55 17.86 -3.89
C SER A 68 -4.52 17.47 -2.40
N LYS A 69 -4.50 16.16 -2.12
CA LYS A 69 -4.49 15.55 -0.80
C LYS A 69 -3.44 14.47 -0.77
N SER A 70 -2.71 14.36 0.35
CA SER A 70 -1.88 13.19 0.64
C SER A 70 -2.75 11.95 0.87
N ASP A 71 -2.11 10.78 0.82
CA ASP A 71 -2.74 9.52 1.22
C ASP A 71 -2.75 9.40 2.75
N ALA A 72 -3.63 8.55 3.30
CA ALA A 72 -3.78 8.31 4.73
C ALA A 72 -2.51 7.71 5.35
N SER A 73 -1.69 6.98 4.58
CA SER A 73 -0.38 6.48 5.00
C SER A 73 0.66 7.59 5.20
N GLY A 74 0.46 8.77 4.59
CA GLY A 74 1.38 9.92 4.67
C GLY A 74 2.74 9.72 3.99
N LEU A 75 3.01 8.55 3.41
CA LEU A 75 4.29 8.23 2.79
C LEU A 75 4.25 8.48 1.28
N GLY A 76 5.09 9.39 0.80
CA GLY A 76 5.28 9.62 -0.64
C GLY A 76 4.49 10.79 -1.24
N LYS A 77 4.69 11.00 -2.55
CA LYS A 77 3.93 11.99 -3.33
C LYS A 77 2.71 11.32 -3.93
N THR A 78 1.59 12.03 -3.91
CA THR A 78 0.30 11.51 -4.38
C THR A 78 -0.12 12.12 -5.71
N PHE A 79 -0.77 11.30 -6.53
CA PHE A 79 -1.19 11.63 -7.88
C PHE A 79 -2.57 11.05 -8.16
N TYR A 80 -3.36 11.73 -8.99
CA TYR A 80 -4.63 11.23 -9.49
C TYR A 80 -4.45 10.54 -10.83
N TYR A 81 -5.03 9.35 -10.93
CA TYR A 81 -5.17 8.55 -12.15
C TYR A 81 -6.65 8.34 -12.49
N SER A 82 -6.97 8.18 -13.76
CA SER A 82 -8.31 7.81 -14.24
C SER A 82 -8.34 6.33 -14.64
N ALA A 83 -9.35 5.59 -14.18
CA ALA A 83 -9.56 4.18 -14.52
C ALA A 83 -11.05 3.89 -14.80
N PRO A 84 -11.39 2.83 -15.56
CA PRO A 84 -12.78 2.37 -15.74
C PRO A 84 -13.48 2.07 -14.40
N ALA A 85 -14.75 2.45 -14.28
CA ALA A 85 -15.50 2.34 -13.03
C ALA A 85 -16.07 0.94 -12.72
N GLU A 86 -16.06 0.02 -13.69
CA GLU A 86 -16.79 -1.27 -13.60
C GLU A 86 -16.48 -2.06 -12.33
N SER A 87 -15.19 -2.18 -11.99
CA SER A 87 -14.69 -2.93 -10.81
C SER A 87 -14.12 -2.04 -9.71
N LEU A 88 -14.43 -0.74 -9.72
CA LEU A 88 -13.89 0.21 -8.74
C LEU A 88 -15.03 1.00 -8.06
N ARG A 89 -15.05 0.96 -6.73
CA ARG A 89 -15.94 1.76 -5.89
C ARG A 89 -15.14 2.78 -5.10
N VAL A 90 -15.76 3.92 -4.81
CA VAL A 90 -15.18 4.93 -3.92
C VAL A 90 -14.89 4.30 -2.56
N GLY A 91 -13.68 4.55 -2.04
CA GLY A 91 -13.23 4.01 -0.75
C GLY A 91 -12.46 2.69 -0.86
N MET A 92 -12.49 2.00 -2.01
CA MET A 92 -11.64 0.82 -2.20
C MET A 92 -10.16 1.21 -2.20
N ARG A 93 -9.33 0.40 -1.55
CA ARG A 93 -7.88 0.47 -1.68
C ARG A 93 -7.45 -0.33 -2.90
N VAL A 94 -6.43 0.15 -3.61
CA VAL A 94 -5.86 -0.54 -4.76
C VAL A 94 -4.36 -0.70 -4.60
N ASN A 95 -3.82 -1.80 -5.11
CA ASN A 95 -2.40 -1.93 -5.40
C ASN A 95 -2.12 -1.35 -6.79
N ALA A 96 -0.98 -0.67 -6.98
CA ALA A 96 -0.62 -0.04 -8.24
C ALA A 96 0.82 -0.36 -8.65
N ILE A 97 0.99 -0.80 -9.90
CA ILE A 97 2.28 -1.21 -10.46
C ILE A 97 2.51 -0.43 -11.78
N PRO A 98 3.69 0.16 -12.01
CA PRO A 98 3.97 0.83 -13.27
C PRO A 98 3.89 -0.12 -14.48
N LYS A 99 3.34 0.37 -15.59
CA LYS A 99 3.28 -0.41 -16.83
C LYS A 99 4.70 -0.63 -17.36
N GLY A 100 5.08 -1.89 -17.59
CA GLY A 100 6.41 -2.27 -18.08
C GLY A 100 7.41 -2.63 -16.98
N THR A 101 7.06 -2.43 -15.70
CA THR A 101 7.67 -3.19 -14.62
C THR A 101 7.08 -4.58 -14.66
N ASP A 102 7.87 -5.56 -15.09
CA ASP A 102 7.60 -6.96 -14.85
C ASP A 102 7.38 -7.15 -13.34
N ALA A 103 6.15 -7.47 -12.93
CA ALA A 103 5.84 -7.81 -11.54
C ALA A 103 6.67 -9.01 -11.05
N SER A 104 7.28 -9.77 -11.96
CA SER A 104 8.25 -10.82 -11.71
C SER A 104 9.64 -10.33 -11.26
N LYS A 105 9.92 -9.01 -11.26
CA LYS A 105 11.22 -8.44 -10.82
C LYS A 105 11.23 -7.90 -9.39
N SER A 106 10.10 -7.81 -8.70
CA SER A 106 10.10 -7.49 -7.27
C SER A 106 10.25 -8.78 -6.46
N SER A 107 11.48 -9.07 -6.03
CA SER A 107 11.74 -10.13 -5.04
C SER A 107 11.30 -9.65 -3.65
N GLY A 108 10.59 -10.49 -2.91
CA GLY A 108 10.14 -10.20 -1.56
C GLY A 108 9.14 -11.24 -1.06
N VAL A 109 8.65 -11.04 0.16
CA VAL A 109 7.68 -11.91 0.82
C VAL A 109 6.43 -11.13 1.18
N ILE A 110 5.29 -11.83 1.17
CA ILE A 110 4.05 -11.31 1.73
C ILE A 110 3.95 -11.80 3.18
N ILE A 111 3.88 -10.85 4.11
CA ILE A 111 3.67 -11.12 5.53
C ILE A 111 2.17 -11.04 5.81
N PRO A 112 1.51 -12.13 6.24
CA PRO A 112 0.08 -12.11 6.53
C PRO A 112 -0.20 -11.22 7.75
N ASN A 113 -1.36 -10.56 7.77
CA ASN A 113 -1.78 -9.70 8.88
C ASN A 113 -1.76 -10.43 10.24
N SER A 114 -2.03 -11.75 10.27
CA SER A 114 -2.03 -12.54 11.50
C SER A 114 -0.64 -12.69 12.15
N ALA A 115 0.44 -12.43 11.41
CA ALA A 115 1.80 -12.41 11.93
C ALA A 115 2.24 -11.05 12.48
N VAL A 116 1.51 -9.99 12.16
CA VAL A 116 1.91 -8.61 12.48
C VAL A 116 1.41 -8.22 13.87
N VAL A 117 2.33 -7.69 14.68
CA VAL A 117 2.05 -7.14 16.01
C VAL A 117 2.39 -5.66 16.02
N TRP A 118 1.45 -4.84 16.46
CA TRP A 118 1.64 -3.39 16.61
C TRP A 118 2.07 -3.08 18.03
N HIS A 119 3.25 -2.48 18.18
CA HIS A 119 3.78 -2.10 19.48
C HIS A 119 4.69 -0.89 19.35
N ASP A 120 4.53 0.06 20.26
CA ASP A 120 5.32 1.30 20.30
C ASP A 120 5.31 2.06 18.95
N GLY A 121 4.12 2.17 18.36
CA GLY A 121 3.91 2.84 17.08
C GLY A 121 4.56 2.17 15.86
N LYS A 122 5.09 0.95 16.01
CA LYS A 122 5.78 0.20 14.95
C LYS A 122 5.13 -1.16 14.71
N SER A 123 5.32 -1.68 13.50
CA SER A 123 4.93 -3.01 13.06
C SER A 123 6.07 -4.00 13.23
N TRP A 124 5.76 -5.13 13.87
CA TRP A 124 6.73 -6.18 14.17
C TRP A 124 6.21 -7.55 13.77
N ILE A 125 7.13 -8.50 13.56
CA ILE A 125 6.85 -9.93 13.47
C ILE A 125 7.77 -10.69 14.42
N TYR A 126 7.38 -11.91 14.79
CA TYR A 126 8.27 -12.85 15.48
C TYR A 126 8.86 -13.84 14.50
N GLN A 127 10.17 -13.82 14.35
CA GLN A 127 10.95 -14.79 13.59
C GLN A 127 11.40 -15.92 14.53
N LYS A 128 11.24 -17.17 14.08
CA LYS A 128 11.80 -18.33 14.76
C LYS A 128 13.28 -18.46 14.42
N GLN A 129 14.14 -18.46 15.43
CA GLN A 129 15.59 -18.60 15.25
C GLN A 129 16.00 -20.07 15.27
N LYS A 130 15.65 -20.77 16.35
CA LYS A 130 15.99 -22.18 16.59
C LYS A 130 15.12 -22.71 17.72
N ASN A 131 14.69 -23.96 17.60
CA ASN A 131 13.77 -24.59 18.56
C ASN A 131 12.57 -23.65 18.85
N ASP A 132 12.31 -23.35 20.12
CA ASP A 132 11.25 -22.44 20.59
C ASP A 132 11.77 -21.03 20.93
N LEU A 133 12.90 -20.62 20.32
CA LEU A 133 13.42 -19.26 20.46
C LEU A 133 12.88 -18.37 19.35
N PHE A 134 12.18 -17.31 19.75
CA PHE A 134 11.60 -16.31 18.87
C PHE A 134 12.23 -14.95 19.11
N THR A 135 12.45 -14.19 18.04
CA THR A 135 12.96 -12.82 18.12
C THR A 135 12.03 -11.89 17.36
N ARG A 136 11.69 -10.78 18.00
CA ARG A 136 10.88 -9.73 17.38
C ARG A 136 11.75 -8.90 16.43
N ILE A 137 11.33 -8.79 15.17
CA ILE A 137 12.01 -7.96 14.16
C ILE A 137 11.01 -6.97 13.55
N PRO A 138 11.45 -5.73 13.24
CA PRO A 138 10.57 -4.73 12.64
C PRO A 138 10.31 -5.09 11.18
N ILE A 139 9.13 -4.73 10.69
CA ILE A 139 8.76 -4.89 9.27
C ILE A 139 8.29 -3.57 8.70
N LYS A 140 8.39 -3.42 7.37
CA LYS A 140 7.77 -2.31 6.67
C LYS A 140 6.31 -2.63 6.37
N THR A 141 5.44 -1.66 6.58
CA THR A 141 4.01 -1.73 6.21
C THR A 141 3.68 -0.63 5.21
N ASP A 142 4.59 -0.40 4.26
CA ASP A 142 4.44 0.63 3.23
C ASP A 142 3.59 0.15 2.06
N THR A 143 3.62 -1.17 1.79
CA THR A 143 2.96 -1.80 0.63
C THR A 143 2.02 -2.90 1.11
N GLU A 144 0.73 -2.62 1.15
CA GLU A 144 -0.31 -3.61 1.44
C GLU A 144 -0.61 -4.47 0.20
N VAL A 145 -0.68 -5.78 0.36
CA VAL A 145 -1.01 -6.74 -0.71
C VAL A 145 -1.93 -7.82 -0.16
N GLY A 146 -3.13 -7.94 -0.72
CA GLY A 146 -4.12 -8.92 -0.27
C GLY A 146 -4.48 -8.74 1.20
N ASP A 147 -4.23 -9.77 2.01
CA ASP A 147 -4.45 -9.81 3.46
C ASP A 147 -3.15 -9.61 4.27
N GLY A 148 -2.16 -8.92 3.70
CA GLY A 148 -0.87 -8.74 4.32
C GLY A 148 -0.04 -7.59 3.74
N TRP A 149 1.27 -7.64 4.02
CA TRP A 149 2.23 -6.59 3.71
C TRP A 149 3.42 -7.14 2.95
N PHE A 150 3.77 -6.51 1.83
CA PHE A 150 4.92 -6.89 1.03
C PHE A 150 6.22 -6.31 1.60
N ASN A 151 7.21 -7.17 1.85
CA ASN A 151 8.54 -6.79 2.32
C ASN A 151 9.62 -7.34 1.38
N GLN A 152 10.46 -6.45 0.85
CA GLN A 152 11.59 -6.82 -0.02
C GLN A 152 12.83 -7.26 0.77
N ASP A 153 12.98 -6.76 2.00
CA ASP A 153 14.18 -6.95 2.82
C ASP A 153 14.18 -8.28 3.60
N LEU A 154 13.10 -9.06 3.49
CA LEU A 154 12.95 -10.35 4.18
C LEU A 154 13.10 -11.52 3.22
N SER A 155 13.85 -12.53 3.66
CA SER A 155 14.06 -13.77 2.92
C SER A 155 12.85 -14.71 3.06
N PRO A 156 12.43 -15.39 1.98
CA PRO A 156 11.37 -16.41 2.03
C PRO A 156 11.73 -17.65 2.86
N GLN A 157 12.98 -17.78 3.30
CA GLN A 157 13.44 -18.91 4.12
C GLN A 157 13.16 -18.70 5.62
N PHE A 158 12.68 -17.53 6.03
CA PHE A 158 12.42 -17.25 7.43
C PHE A 158 11.09 -17.85 7.89
N GLU A 159 11.15 -18.68 8.93
CA GLU A 159 9.96 -19.12 9.66
C GLU A 159 9.47 -17.99 10.57
N ILE A 160 8.22 -17.59 10.39
CA ILE A 160 7.58 -16.54 11.17
C ILE A 160 6.35 -17.09 11.89
N VAL A 161 5.98 -16.46 13.00
CA VAL A 161 4.81 -16.84 13.78
C VAL A 161 3.57 -16.17 13.18
N THR A 162 2.63 -16.97 12.67
CA THR A 162 1.37 -16.51 12.09
C THR A 162 0.16 -16.71 13.00
N SER A 163 0.35 -17.41 14.12
CA SER A 163 -0.65 -17.65 15.16
C SER A 163 0.01 -17.50 16.53
N GLY A 164 -0.58 -16.71 17.43
CA GLY A 164 -0.01 -16.46 18.76
C GLY A 164 1.10 -15.39 18.82
N ALA A 165 1.30 -14.58 17.77
CA ALA A 165 2.30 -13.51 17.79
C ALA A 165 2.08 -12.50 18.95
N GLN A 166 0.82 -12.19 19.28
CA GLN A 166 0.47 -11.36 20.44
C GLN A 166 0.79 -12.02 21.79
N LEU A 167 0.73 -13.36 21.86
CA LEU A 167 1.11 -14.10 23.06
C LEU A 167 2.61 -13.98 23.31
N LEU A 168 3.43 -14.10 22.26
CA LEU A 168 4.89 -13.90 22.37
C LEU A 168 5.23 -12.48 22.84
N LEU A 169 4.53 -11.46 22.35
CA LEU A 169 4.67 -10.11 22.88
C LEU A 169 4.38 -10.07 24.38
N SER A 170 3.29 -10.70 24.82
CA SER A 170 2.92 -10.74 26.23
C SER A 170 3.97 -11.45 27.09
N GLU A 171 4.55 -12.56 26.60
CA GLU A 171 5.64 -13.26 27.28
C GLU A 171 6.92 -12.42 27.38
N GLU A 172 7.28 -11.66 26.34
CA GLU A 172 8.44 -10.75 26.36
C GLU A 172 8.30 -9.68 27.47
N PHE A 173 7.09 -9.13 27.68
CA PHE A 173 6.84 -8.11 28.71
C PHE A 173 6.73 -8.65 30.13
N LYS A 174 6.35 -9.92 30.33
CA LYS A 174 6.28 -10.50 31.69
C LYS A 174 7.61 -10.40 32.43
N TYR A 175 8.73 -10.52 31.72
CA TYR A 175 10.06 -10.42 32.30
C TYR A 175 10.48 -8.98 32.63
N LEU A 176 9.86 -7.97 32.00
CA LEU A 176 10.16 -6.56 32.27
C LEU A 176 9.53 -6.08 33.59
N ILE A 177 8.36 -6.61 33.97
CA ILE A 177 7.66 -6.24 35.23
C ILE A 177 8.37 -6.80 36.47
N LYS A 178 9.07 -7.94 36.33
CA LYS A 178 9.71 -8.59 37.49
C LYS A 178 10.96 -7.84 37.98
N ASN A 179 11.64 -7.10 37.10
CA ASN A 179 12.88 -6.41 37.42
C ASN A 179 12.65 -5.01 38.04
N GLU A 180 11.43 -4.50 38.10
CA GLU A 180 11.12 -3.17 38.69
C GLU A 180 10.93 -3.24 40.22
N ASN A 181 10.84 -4.43 40.81
CA ASN A 181 10.61 -4.63 42.25
C ASN A 181 11.88 -5.04 43.02
N GLU A 182 13.07 -4.91 42.43
CA GLU A 182 14.36 -5.21 43.08
C GLU A 182 15.18 -3.96 43.47
N ASP A 183 14.59 -2.76 43.37
CA ASP A 183 15.19 -1.48 43.82
C ASP A 183 14.52 -0.94 45.10
#